data_AF-A0A1H6G1E5-F1
#
_entry.id   AF-A0A1H6G1E5-F1
#
_cell.length_a   1.000
_cell.length_b   1.000
_cell.length_c   1.000
_cell.angle_alpha   90.00
_cell.angle_beta   90.00
_cell.angle_gamma   90.00
#
_symmetry.space_group_name_H-M   'P 1'
#
loop_
_entity.id
_entity.type
_entity.pdbx_description
1 polymer ?
#
loop_
_entity_poly.entity_id
_entity_poly.type
_entity_poly.pdbx_seq_one_letter_code
_entity_poly.pdbx_strand_id
1 'polypeptide(L)'
;MIRLSRLLTAAALTATLAACAASEPVISGLPPVQVTASGETAPVGTGRADAADDPAIWIDPANPNRALIVATDKKAGLHVYDLTGKDIAFTQAGLVNNVDVAGNIIVASDRNDGVNAHLAVFRLDADKPAIVSLGRAAAGTGEAYGLCLKKTAPGAPITAALIVKDGTVRVGTLTVDGAAPSFAVQWEYKIPTQSEGCVFDGDTLFVGEEDAGIWELKPNGKTATARIVAPVDNQRLVADVEGLATIDHKGQRYLLASSQGDNAYAVFRLPSVEYVGRFAVAAGAFGATSETDGIEAVAGNFGAAYPDGIFLAQDGDNAPKAQNFKLVRWDQIAAALGL
;
A
#
# COMPACT_ATOMS: atom_id res chain seq x y z
N MET A 1 -42.12 66.47 38.04
CA MET A 1 -40.96 66.43 37.13
C MET A 1 -40.58 64.97 36.90
N ILE A 2 -40.69 64.48 35.65
CA ILE A 2 -39.81 63.48 34.98
C ILE A 2 -39.66 62.11 35.72
N ARG A 3 -40.05 60.93 35.21
CA ARG A 3 -39.59 60.25 33.98
C ARG A 3 -40.26 58.87 33.78
N LEU A 4 -40.57 58.56 32.52
CA LEU A 4 -40.34 57.31 31.77
C LEU A 4 -40.87 55.94 32.26
N SER A 5 -41.91 55.49 31.55
CA SER A 5 -42.03 54.22 30.80
C SER A 5 -40.93 53.14 30.92
N ARG A 6 -41.36 51.87 31.05
CA ARG A 6 -40.92 50.73 30.20
C ARG A 6 -41.78 49.48 30.41
N LEU A 7 -42.10 48.85 29.29
CA LEU A 7 -42.79 47.58 29.13
C LEU A 7 -42.07 46.45 29.87
N LEU A 8 -42.83 45.56 30.52
CA LEU A 8 -42.34 44.26 30.98
C LEU A 8 -42.88 43.16 30.05
N THR A 9 -41.91 42.58 29.38
CA THR A 9 -41.90 41.49 28.40
C THR A 9 -42.48 40.18 28.95
N ALA A 10 -43.35 39.56 28.15
CA ALA A 10 -43.71 38.16 28.27
C ALA A 10 -42.49 37.28 27.96
N ALA A 11 -41.99 36.56 28.94
CA ALA A 11 -40.95 35.55 28.77
C ALA A 11 -41.61 34.24 28.30
N ALA A 12 -41.53 33.98 27.00
CA ALA A 12 -41.91 32.70 26.42
C ALA A 12 -40.78 31.68 26.63
N LEU A 13 -41.18 30.56 27.20
CA LEU A 13 -40.43 29.34 27.43
C LEU A 13 -39.75 28.86 26.13
N THR A 14 -38.43 29.01 26.02
CA THR A 14 -37.63 28.34 24.98
C THR A 14 -37.04 27.08 25.60
N ALA A 15 -37.62 25.95 25.23
CA ALA A 15 -37.19 24.63 25.67
C ALA A 15 -35.77 24.33 25.18
N THR A 16 -34.95 23.89 26.11
CA THR A 16 -33.58 23.39 25.97
C THR A 16 -33.56 22.13 25.10
N LEU A 17 -33.04 22.23 23.89
CA LEU A 17 -32.54 21.10 23.09
C LEU A 17 -31.05 21.34 22.78
N ALA A 18 -30.23 21.38 23.83
CA ALA A 18 -28.80 21.14 23.70
C ALA A 18 -28.58 19.63 23.83
N ALA A 19 -28.92 18.90 22.77
CA ALA A 19 -28.52 17.51 22.63
C ALA A 19 -26.99 17.49 22.54
N CYS A 20 -26.36 16.81 23.50
CA CYS A 20 -24.93 16.53 23.47
C CYS A 20 -24.62 15.74 22.19
N ALA A 21 -23.95 16.36 21.23
CA ALA A 21 -23.19 15.62 20.24
C ALA A 21 -22.06 14.94 21.03
N ALA A 22 -22.27 13.68 21.43
CA ALA A 22 -21.18 12.87 21.93
C ALA A 22 -20.16 12.78 20.79
N SER A 23 -18.97 13.35 21.00
CA SER A 23 -17.84 13.12 20.11
C SER A 23 -17.64 11.61 20.00
N GLU A 24 -17.70 11.06 18.78
CA GLU A 24 -17.35 9.67 18.56
C GLU A 24 -15.97 9.39 19.19
N PRO A 25 -15.79 8.24 19.85
CA PRO A 25 -14.51 7.92 20.47
C PRO A 25 -13.42 7.89 19.40
N VAL A 26 -12.35 8.65 19.61
CA VAL A 26 -11.16 8.60 18.76
C VAL A 26 -10.53 7.22 18.92
N ILE A 27 -10.60 6.40 17.88
CA ILE A 27 -9.93 5.11 17.81
C ILE A 27 -8.46 5.40 17.47
N SER A 28 -7.54 4.94 18.32
CA SER A 28 -6.08 5.18 18.15
C SER A 28 -5.25 3.89 18.18
N GLY A 29 -5.92 2.73 18.16
CA GLY A 29 -5.30 1.42 18.28
C GLY A 29 -4.42 1.25 19.52
N LEU A 30 -3.56 0.23 19.51
CA LEU A 30 -2.51 0.04 20.51
C LEU A 30 -1.37 1.03 20.25
N PRO A 31 -0.64 1.51 21.28
CA PRO A 31 0.45 2.46 21.07
C PRO A 31 1.57 1.88 20.17
N PRO A 32 1.92 2.52 19.05
CA PRO A 32 3.04 2.09 18.23
C PRO A 32 4.39 2.56 18.80
N VAL A 33 5.44 1.76 18.58
CA VAL A 33 6.82 2.26 18.73
C VAL A 33 7.13 3.28 17.64
N GLN A 34 7.91 4.30 17.97
CA GLN A 34 8.18 5.40 17.03
C GLN A 34 9.52 5.18 16.32
N VAL A 35 9.51 5.30 15.00
CA VAL A 35 10.71 5.36 14.15
C VAL A 35 10.66 6.63 13.30
N THR A 36 11.77 7.00 12.66
CA THR A 36 11.81 8.15 11.76
C THR A 36 12.29 7.74 10.39
N ALA A 37 11.76 8.38 9.34
CA ALA A 37 12.27 8.20 7.99
C ALA A 37 13.76 8.58 7.88
N SER A 38 14.49 7.81 7.08
CA SER A 38 15.90 8.03 6.72
C SER A 38 16.05 8.71 5.35
N GLY A 39 14.97 8.78 4.57
CA GLY A 39 14.86 9.52 3.32
C GLY A 39 13.40 9.70 2.91
N GLU A 40 13.16 10.46 1.84
CA GLU A 40 11.86 10.57 1.18
C GLU A 40 12.05 10.73 -0.33
N THR A 41 11.07 10.33 -1.12
CA THR A 41 11.06 10.60 -2.56
C THR A 41 10.72 12.05 -2.86
N ALA A 42 11.13 12.52 -4.03
CA ALA A 42 10.56 13.71 -4.62
C ALA A 42 9.03 13.54 -4.75
N PRO A 43 8.24 14.59 -4.47
CA PRO A 43 6.79 14.52 -4.59
C PRO A 43 6.33 14.07 -5.98
N VAL A 44 5.19 13.39 -6.05
CA VAL A 44 4.55 13.07 -7.33
C VAL A 44 4.16 14.35 -8.08
N GLY A 45 4.00 14.23 -9.41
CA GLY A 45 3.70 15.36 -10.28
C GLY A 45 2.28 15.93 -10.06
N THR A 46 1.34 15.11 -9.63
CA THR A 46 -0.04 15.53 -9.37
C THR A 46 -0.15 16.28 -8.04
N GLY A 47 -0.28 17.60 -8.12
CA GLY A 47 -0.31 18.46 -6.94
C GLY A 47 -1.62 18.42 -6.15
N ARG A 48 -1.52 18.39 -4.81
CA ARG A 48 -2.63 18.58 -3.84
C ARG A 48 -3.85 17.70 -4.12
N ALA A 49 -3.60 16.45 -4.45
CA ALA A 49 -4.62 15.43 -4.61
C ALA A 49 -4.10 14.11 -4.02
N ASP A 50 -5.04 13.24 -3.68
CA ASP A 50 -4.79 11.83 -3.40
C ASP A 50 -4.27 11.13 -4.66
N ALA A 51 -2.95 10.98 -4.77
CA ALA A 51 -2.22 10.69 -6.00
C ALA A 51 -1.08 9.69 -5.80
N ALA A 52 -0.15 9.89 -4.86
CA ALA A 52 0.85 8.86 -4.58
C ALA A 52 0.14 7.69 -3.88
N ASP A 53 0.37 6.46 -4.30
CA ASP A 53 -0.45 5.34 -3.85
C ASP A 53 0.41 4.16 -3.39
N ASP A 54 1.10 3.49 -4.33
CA ASP A 54 1.78 2.23 -4.05
C ASP A 54 3.23 2.23 -4.50
N PRO A 55 4.18 1.83 -3.64
CA PRO A 55 5.57 1.61 -4.02
C PRO A 55 5.90 0.13 -4.24
N ALA A 56 6.87 -0.12 -5.10
CA ALA A 56 7.56 -1.40 -5.25
C ALA A 56 9.08 -1.19 -5.30
N ILE A 57 9.85 -2.15 -4.80
CA ILE A 57 11.32 -2.08 -4.84
C ILE A 57 11.85 -3.04 -5.90
N TRP A 58 12.39 -2.46 -6.97
CA TRP A 58 13.16 -3.21 -7.95
C TRP A 58 14.59 -3.42 -7.43
N ILE A 59 15.02 -4.68 -7.35
CA ILE A 59 16.40 -5.05 -7.06
C ILE A 59 17.06 -5.45 -8.38
N ASP A 60 18.25 -4.90 -8.64
CA ASP A 60 19.00 -5.20 -9.85
C ASP A 60 19.41 -6.68 -9.87
N PRO A 61 18.93 -7.48 -10.84
CA PRO A 61 19.29 -8.89 -10.94
C PRO A 61 20.80 -9.14 -11.14
N ALA A 62 21.54 -8.14 -11.65
CA ALA A 62 22.98 -8.21 -11.84
C ALA A 62 23.78 -7.63 -10.65
N ASN A 63 23.14 -6.87 -9.77
CA ASN A 63 23.78 -6.26 -8.60
C ASN A 63 22.78 -6.14 -7.42
N PRO A 64 22.68 -7.13 -6.52
CA PRO A 64 21.68 -7.13 -5.47
C PRO A 64 21.81 -5.99 -4.45
N ASN A 65 22.92 -5.24 -4.45
CA ASN A 65 23.10 -4.05 -3.61
C ASN A 65 22.59 -2.76 -4.27
N ARG A 66 22.07 -2.85 -5.51
CA ARG A 66 21.47 -1.76 -6.25
C ARG A 66 19.96 -1.99 -6.32
N ALA A 67 19.20 -0.99 -5.90
CA ALA A 67 17.76 -0.98 -6.02
C ALA A 67 17.25 0.36 -6.53
N LEU A 68 16.04 0.33 -7.08
CA LEU A 68 15.25 1.49 -7.49
C LEU A 68 13.84 1.33 -6.91
N ILE A 69 13.15 2.44 -6.75
CA ILE A 69 11.75 2.47 -6.34
C ILE A 69 10.93 2.69 -7.59
N VAL A 70 9.93 1.84 -7.83
CA VAL A 70 8.87 2.09 -8.82
C VAL A 70 7.62 2.43 -8.03
N ALA A 71 6.95 3.52 -8.36
CA ALA A 71 5.76 3.90 -7.59
C ALA A 71 4.69 4.53 -8.47
N THR A 72 3.44 4.40 -8.04
CA THR A 72 2.28 4.91 -8.75
C THR A 72 1.95 6.34 -8.33
N ASP A 73 1.69 7.18 -9.33
CA ASP A 73 0.80 8.33 -9.22
C ASP A 73 -0.52 7.88 -9.82
N LYS A 74 -1.51 7.56 -8.97
CA LYS A 74 -2.77 6.94 -9.39
C LYS A 74 -3.66 7.82 -10.27
N LYS A 75 -3.22 9.06 -10.54
CA LYS A 75 -3.87 9.99 -11.48
C LYS A 75 -3.06 10.24 -12.76
N ALA A 76 -1.82 9.78 -12.85
CA ALA A 76 -0.92 10.13 -13.96
C ALA A 76 -0.13 8.96 -14.55
N GLY A 77 0.42 8.06 -13.73
CA GLY A 77 1.26 6.97 -14.22
C GLY A 77 2.26 6.42 -13.22
N LEU A 78 3.46 6.09 -13.71
CA LEU A 78 4.51 5.42 -12.94
C LEU A 78 5.76 6.29 -12.88
N HIS A 79 6.31 6.43 -11.67
CA HIS A 79 7.59 7.04 -11.39
C HIS A 79 8.65 5.98 -11.08
N VAL A 80 9.91 6.30 -11.38
CA VAL A 80 11.09 5.57 -10.91
C VAL A 80 11.95 6.54 -10.11
N TYR A 81 12.28 6.16 -8.88
CA TYR A 81 13.18 6.90 -8.02
C TYR A 81 14.46 6.10 -7.74
N ASP A 82 15.57 6.81 -7.54
CA ASP A 82 16.73 6.23 -6.85
C ASP A 82 16.52 6.22 -5.32
N LEU A 83 17.42 5.55 -4.59
CA LEU A 83 17.34 5.46 -3.12
C LEU A 83 17.70 6.77 -2.39
N THR A 84 18.09 7.83 -3.11
CA THR A 84 18.18 9.19 -2.55
C THR A 84 16.85 9.92 -2.63
N GLY A 85 15.85 9.30 -3.27
CA GLY A 85 14.52 9.85 -3.48
C GLY A 85 14.40 10.68 -4.75
N LYS A 86 15.44 10.77 -5.58
CA LYS A 86 15.37 11.55 -6.81
C LYS A 86 14.52 10.82 -7.84
N ASP A 87 13.55 11.53 -8.43
CA ASP A 87 12.81 11.04 -9.60
C ASP A 87 13.73 11.02 -10.81
N ILE A 88 13.92 9.84 -11.39
CA ILE A 88 14.84 9.59 -12.50
C ILE A 88 14.14 9.14 -13.78
N ALA A 89 12.87 8.73 -13.70
CA ALA A 89 12.08 8.38 -14.87
C ALA A 89 10.58 8.47 -14.55
N PHE A 90 9.80 8.88 -15.55
CA PHE A 90 8.35 8.86 -15.47
C PHE A 90 7.76 8.29 -16.77
N THR A 91 6.65 7.57 -16.66
CA THR A 91 5.84 7.16 -17.79
C THR A 91 4.37 7.42 -17.51
N GLN A 92 3.74 8.15 -18.42
CA GLN A 92 2.31 8.36 -18.38
C GLN A 92 1.60 7.02 -18.64
N ALA A 93 0.83 6.58 -17.65
CA ALA A 93 0.02 5.36 -17.73
C ALA A 93 -1.44 5.62 -17.30
N GLY A 94 -1.80 6.87 -17.07
CA GLY A 94 -3.15 7.27 -16.68
C GLY A 94 -3.48 6.78 -15.27
N LEU A 95 -4.64 6.15 -15.13
CA LEU A 95 -5.17 5.67 -13.86
C LEU A 95 -4.67 4.25 -13.58
N VAL A 96 -3.36 4.09 -13.33
CA VAL A 96 -2.84 2.90 -12.66
C VAL A 96 -3.05 3.02 -11.15
N ASN A 97 -3.13 1.93 -10.38
CA ASN A 97 -3.36 2.01 -8.92
C ASN A 97 -2.18 1.43 -8.12
N ASN A 98 -2.12 0.11 -7.93
CA ASN A 98 -0.99 -0.59 -7.30
C ASN A 98 0.05 -1.04 -8.33
N VAL A 99 1.29 -1.24 -7.87
CA VAL A 99 2.42 -1.66 -8.70
C VAL A 99 3.29 -2.68 -7.98
N ASP A 100 3.78 -3.67 -8.71
CA ASP A 100 4.79 -4.60 -8.21
C ASP A 100 5.72 -5.05 -9.37
N VAL A 101 6.85 -5.64 -9.02
CA VAL A 101 7.96 -5.93 -9.94
C VAL A 101 8.40 -7.39 -9.89
N ALA A 102 8.66 -7.96 -11.06
CA ALA A 102 9.22 -9.30 -11.23
C ALA A 102 10.41 -9.26 -12.18
N GLY A 103 11.62 -9.29 -11.62
CA GLY A 103 12.83 -8.97 -12.39
C GLY A 103 12.73 -7.57 -12.97
N ASN A 104 12.90 -7.40 -14.29
CA ASN A 104 12.77 -6.10 -14.95
C ASN A 104 11.35 -5.81 -15.46
N ILE A 105 10.37 -6.65 -15.12
CA ILE A 105 8.97 -6.42 -15.49
C ILE A 105 8.29 -5.66 -14.37
N ILE A 106 7.65 -4.55 -14.73
CA ILE A 106 6.76 -3.79 -13.85
C ILE A 106 5.34 -4.12 -14.26
N VAL A 107 4.49 -4.42 -13.28
CA VAL A 107 3.07 -4.66 -13.49
C VAL A 107 2.31 -3.68 -12.61
N ALA A 108 1.28 -3.04 -13.16
CA ALA A 108 0.38 -2.19 -12.40
C ALA A 108 -1.08 -2.58 -12.65
N SER A 109 -1.93 -2.45 -11.65
CA SER A 109 -3.38 -2.54 -11.86
C SER A 109 -3.82 -1.33 -12.69
N ASP A 110 -4.64 -1.57 -13.71
CA ASP A 110 -5.05 -0.56 -14.68
C ASP A 110 -6.57 -0.34 -14.64
N ARG A 111 -6.96 0.82 -14.09
CA ARG A 111 -8.36 1.26 -13.96
C ARG A 111 -8.75 2.34 -14.98
N ASN A 112 -7.96 2.54 -16.05
CA ASN A 112 -8.29 3.53 -17.09
C ASN A 112 -9.63 3.27 -17.80
N ASP A 113 -10.05 2.00 -17.88
CA ASP A 113 -11.37 1.62 -18.43
C ASP A 113 -12.50 1.82 -17.41
N GLY A 114 -12.22 1.66 -16.11
CA GLY A 114 -13.17 1.82 -15.01
C GLY A 114 -14.15 0.65 -14.82
N VAL A 115 -14.40 -0.18 -15.84
CA VAL A 115 -15.34 -1.32 -15.74
C VAL A 115 -14.79 -2.65 -16.25
N ASN A 116 -13.68 -2.63 -16.99
CA ASN A 116 -12.92 -3.82 -17.35
C ASN A 116 -11.51 -3.73 -16.78
N ALA A 117 -11.19 -4.64 -15.87
CA ALA A 117 -9.93 -4.67 -15.17
C ALA A 117 -8.81 -5.13 -16.10
N HIS A 118 -7.68 -4.45 -16.05
CA HIS A 118 -6.48 -4.79 -16.81
C HIS A 118 -5.25 -4.81 -15.90
N LEU A 119 -4.21 -5.50 -16.36
CA LEU A 119 -2.84 -5.38 -15.89
C LEU A 119 -2.06 -4.56 -16.91
N ALA A 120 -1.61 -3.36 -16.56
CA ALA A 120 -0.66 -2.62 -17.38
C ALA A 120 0.74 -3.18 -17.16
N VAL A 121 1.47 -3.47 -18.24
CA VAL A 121 2.76 -4.16 -18.18
C VAL A 121 3.83 -3.31 -18.83
N PHE A 122 4.97 -3.19 -18.14
CA PHE A 122 6.12 -2.43 -18.59
C PHE A 122 7.42 -3.19 -18.36
N ARG A 123 8.49 -2.73 -19.00
CA ARG A 123 9.86 -3.17 -18.74
C ARG A 123 10.70 -2.00 -18.28
N LEU A 124 11.45 -2.20 -17.20
CA LEU A 124 12.46 -1.26 -16.74
C LEU A 124 13.76 -1.47 -17.52
N ASP A 125 14.23 -0.42 -18.19
CA ASP A 125 15.63 -0.30 -18.62
C ASP A 125 16.40 0.34 -17.47
N ALA A 126 17.20 -0.46 -16.76
CA ALA A 126 17.93 0.02 -15.60
C ALA A 126 19.24 0.73 -15.96
N ASP A 127 19.84 0.48 -17.13
CA ASP A 127 21.08 1.14 -17.54
C ASP A 127 20.80 2.58 -17.98
N LYS A 128 19.63 2.79 -18.57
CA LYS A 128 19.06 4.10 -18.89
C LYS A 128 17.66 4.14 -18.28
N PRO A 129 17.53 4.49 -16.98
CA PRO A 129 16.28 4.46 -16.23
C PRO A 129 15.10 4.95 -17.07
N ALA A 130 14.34 4.02 -17.60
CA ALA A 130 13.20 4.27 -18.48
C ALA A 130 12.20 3.13 -18.33
N ILE A 131 10.92 3.48 -18.36
CA ILE A 131 9.82 2.52 -18.32
C ILE A 131 9.30 2.36 -19.75
N VAL A 132 9.38 1.16 -20.30
CA VAL A 132 8.91 0.85 -21.66
C VAL A 132 7.62 0.06 -21.58
N SER A 133 6.53 0.61 -22.11
CA SER A 133 5.25 -0.11 -22.15
C SER A 133 5.33 -1.35 -23.03
N LEU A 134 4.84 -2.47 -22.50
CA LEU A 134 4.64 -3.72 -23.23
C LEU A 134 3.17 -3.93 -23.62
N GLY A 135 2.26 -3.06 -23.17
CA GLY A 135 0.83 -3.13 -23.39
C GLY A 135 0.06 -3.50 -22.11
N ARG A 136 -1.15 -4.02 -22.29
CA ARG A 136 -2.04 -4.40 -21.19
C ARG A 136 -2.63 -5.79 -21.39
N ALA A 137 -2.79 -6.53 -20.32
CA ALA A 137 -3.47 -7.82 -20.31
C ALA A 137 -4.87 -7.68 -19.69
N ALA A 138 -5.90 -8.20 -20.35
CA ALA A 138 -7.25 -8.21 -19.81
C ALA A 138 -7.35 -9.15 -18.60
N ALA A 139 -8.04 -8.70 -17.56
CA ALA A 139 -8.18 -9.44 -16.30
C ALA A 139 -9.64 -9.56 -15.82
N GLY A 140 -10.60 -9.37 -16.72
CA GLY A 140 -12.03 -9.59 -16.49
C GLY A 140 -12.81 -8.31 -16.14
N THR A 141 -14.07 -8.47 -15.78
CA THR A 141 -14.98 -7.35 -15.44
C THR A 141 -14.68 -6.78 -14.05
N GLY A 142 -14.92 -5.49 -13.88
CA GLY A 142 -14.73 -4.73 -12.64
C GLY A 142 -13.67 -3.64 -12.77
N GLU A 143 -13.60 -2.78 -11.76
CA GLU A 143 -12.55 -1.76 -11.63
C GLU A 143 -11.29 -2.41 -11.02
N ALA A 144 -10.16 -2.36 -11.73
CA ALA A 144 -8.89 -2.82 -11.18
C ALA A 144 -8.47 -1.96 -9.98
N TYR A 145 -7.96 -2.59 -8.92
CA TYR A 145 -7.65 -1.91 -7.66
C TYR A 145 -6.33 -2.41 -7.10
N GLY A 146 -6.34 -3.39 -6.19
CA GLY A 146 -5.14 -4.05 -5.67
C GLY A 146 -4.32 -4.84 -6.70
N LEU A 147 -3.01 -4.93 -6.50
CA LEU A 147 -2.09 -5.77 -7.27
C LEU A 147 -0.93 -6.25 -6.40
N CYS A 148 -0.53 -7.51 -6.56
CA CYS A 148 0.77 -8.00 -6.11
C CYS A 148 1.23 -9.18 -6.95
N LEU A 149 2.53 -9.38 -7.02
CA LEU A 149 3.19 -10.48 -7.71
C LEU A 149 3.78 -11.46 -6.71
N LYS A 150 3.79 -12.73 -7.09
CA LYS A 150 4.56 -13.73 -6.36
C LYS A 150 6.03 -13.55 -6.68
N LYS A 151 6.88 -13.36 -5.66
CA LYS A 151 8.34 -13.38 -5.82
C LYS A 151 8.80 -14.72 -6.43
N THR A 152 9.41 -14.67 -7.60
CA THR A 152 9.95 -15.83 -8.32
C THR A 152 11.37 -15.56 -8.81
N ALA A 153 12.10 -16.63 -9.16
CA ALA A 153 13.43 -16.48 -9.75
C ALA A 153 13.35 -15.74 -11.10
N PRO A 154 14.38 -14.98 -11.51
CA PRO A 154 14.41 -14.33 -12.82
C PRO A 154 14.09 -15.30 -13.96
N GLY A 155 13.16 -14.92 -14.84
CA GLY A 155 12.73 -15.73 -15.99
C GLY A 155 11.70 -16.83 -15.66
N ALA A 156 11.32 -17.01 -14.39
CA ALA A 156 10.19 -17.86 -14.04
C ALA A 156 8.84 -17.23 -14.45
N PRO A 157 7.79 -18.03 -14.64
CA PRO A 157 6.44 -17.51 -14.90
C PRO A 157 6.01 -16.51 -13.83
N ILE A 158 5.50 -15.36 -14.26
CA ILE A 158 5.00 -14.33 -13.34
C ILE A 158 3.61 -14.77 -12.88
N THR A 159 3.45 -14.97 -11.57
CA THR A 159 2.13 -15.15 -10.97
C THR A 159 1.69 -13.82 -10.39
N ALA A 160 0.53 -13.34 -10.81
CA ALA A 160 -0.05 -12.07 -10.36
C ALA A 160 -1.38 -12.33 -9.66
N ALA A 161 -1.63 -11.58 -8.59
CA ALA A 161 -2.96 -11.39 -8.01
C ALA A 161 -3.44 -9.99 -8.40
N LEU A 162 -4.60 -9.93 -9.05
CA LEU A 162 -5.33 -8.68 -9.28
C LEU A 162 -6.56 -8.67 -8.39
N ILE A 163 -6.72 -7.60 -7.62
CA ILE A 163 -7.89 -7.36 -6.78
C ILE A 163 -8.77 -6.35 -7.50
N VAL A 164 -10.03 -6.71 -7.68
CA VAL A 164 -11.08 -5.79 -8.15
C VAL A 164 -11.60 -5.05 -6.94
N LYS A 165 -11.94 -3.76 -7.09
CA LYS A 165 -12.44 -2.90 -6.00
C LYS A 165 -13.59 -3.50 -5.19
N ASP A 166 -14.37 -4.41 -5.78
CA ASP A 166 -15.48 -5.05 -5.07
C ASP A 166 -15.05 -6.19 -4.13
N GLY A 167 -13.77 -6.58 -4.08
CA GLY A 167 -13.25 -7.72 -3.32
C GLY A 167 -13.02 -8.99 -4.15
N THR A 168 -13.25 -8.96 -5.47
CA THR A 168 -12.94 -10.11 -6.33
C THR A 168 -11.44 -10.25 -6.52
N VAL A 169 -10.88 -11.37 -6.09
CA VAL A 169 -9.44 -11.72 -6.19
C VAL A 169 -9.24 -12.67 -7.36
N ARG A 170 -8.43 -12.27 -8.35
CA ARG A 170 -8.06 -13.11 -9.50
C ARG A 170 -6.57 -13.39 -9.48
N VAL A 171 -6.21 -14.66 -9.40
CA VAL A 171 -4.80 -15.07 -9.46
C VAL A 171 -4.56 -15.89 -10.71
N GLY A 172 -3.48 -15.56 -11.40
CA GLY A 172 -3.17 -16.16 -12.69
C GLY A 172 -1.72 -16.02 -13.11
N THR A 173 -1.41 -16.61 -14.26
CA THR A 173 -0.10 -16.45 -14.90
C THR A 173 -0.13 -15.28 -15.86
N LEU A 174 0.79 -14.34 -15.68
CA LEU A 174 1.06 -13.26 -16.63
C LEU A 174 2.17 -13.70 -17.58
N THR A 175 1.86 -13.73 -18.88
CA THR A 175 2.83 -13.97 -19.95
C THR A 175 3.18 -12.64 -20.60
N VAL A 176 4.46 -12.32 -20.65
CA VAL A 176 4.98 -11.05 -21.21
C VAL A 176 5.79 -11.24 -22.50
N ASP A 177 6.08 -12.49 -22.85
CA ASP A 177 6.78 -12.84 -24.08
C ASP A 177 5.77 -12.98 -25.23
N GLY A 178 5.94 -12.20 -26.29
CA GLY A 178 5.05 -12.21 -27.45
C GLY A 178 4.77 -10.80 -27.98
N ALA A 179 3.76 -10.68 -28.85
CA ALA A 179 3.35 -9.40 -29.42
C ALA A 179 2.62 -8.50 -28.42
N ALA A 180 1.94 -9.08 -27.42
CA ALA A 180 1.23 -8.39 -26.35
C ALA A 180 1.15 -9.29 -25.10
N PRO A 181 1.11 -8.72 -23.88
CA PRO A 181 0.96 -9.47 -22.66
C PRO A 181 -0.42 -10.12 -22.55
N SER A 182 -0.49 -11.25 -21.84
CA SER A 182 -1.75 -11.95 -21.56
C SER A 182 -1.79 -12.50 -20.14
N PHE A 183 -2.98 -12.51 -19.54
CA PHE A 183 -3.20 -12.97 -18.18
C PHE A 183 -4.19 -14.12 -18.16
N ALA A 184 -3.71 -15.30 -17.75
CA ALA A 184 -4.51 -16.50 -17.66
C ALA A 184 -4.90 -16.75 -16.20
N VAL A 185 -6.15 -16.41 -15.84
CA VAL A 185 -6.71 -16.64 -14.50
C VAL A 185 -6.71 -18.15 -14.21
N GLN A 186 -6.06 -18.52 -13.11
CA GLN A 186 -5.97 -19.89 -12.63
C GLN A 186 -7.08 -20.20 -11.64
N TRP A 187 -7.35 -19.28 -10.70
CA TRP A 187 -8.40 -19.38 -9.70
C TRP A 187 -8.91 -17.98 -9.31
N GLU A 188 -10.12 -17.94 -8.77
CA GLU A 188 -10.79 -16.71 -8.32
C GLU A 188 -11.45 -16.93 -6.95
N TYR A 189 -11.45 -15.90 -6.12
CA TYR A 189 -12.18 -15.90 -4.85
C TYR A 189 -12.84 -14.54 -4.63
N LYS A 190 -14.01 -14.52 -3.99
CA LYS A 190 -14.74 -13.30 -3.66
C LYS A 190 -14.62 -13.01 -2.17
N ILE A 191 -13.83 -12.00 -1.82
CA ILE A 191 -13.87 -11.39 -0.49
C ILE A 191 -15.15 -10.52 -0.40
N PRO A 192 -15.82 -10.42 0.77
CA PRO A 192 -17.14 -9.82 0.85
C PRO A 192 -17.21 -8.35 0.41
N THR A 193 -16.27 -7.51 0.82
CA THR A 193 -16.26 -6.07 0.52
C THR A 193 -14.94 -5.61 -0.12
N GLN A 194 -14.76 -4.29 -0.19
CA GLN A 194 -13.62 -3.64 -0.82
C GLN A 194 -12.29 -4.15 -0.25
N SER A 195 -11.36 -4.43 -1.15
CA SER A 195 -10.06 -5.01 -0.83
C SER A 195 -9.02 -4.48 -1.79
N GLU A 196 -7.80 -4.25 -1.30
CA GLU A 196 -6.74 -3.63 -2.07
C GLU A 196 -5.38 -4.28 -1.80
N GLY A 197 -4.79 -4.00 -0.63
CA GLY A 197 -3.45 -4.45 -0.31
C GLY A 197 -3.32 -5.96 -0.39
N CYS A 198 -2.29 -6.46 -1.08
CA CYS A 198 -2.04 -7.89 -1.15
C CYS A 198 -0.55 -8.21 -1.17
N VAL A 199 -0.20 -9.40 -0.69
CA VAL A 199 1.17 -9.89 -0.74
C VAL A 199 1.20 -11.41 -0.74
N PHE A 200 2.09 -12.01 -1.53
CA PHE A 200 2.33 -13.45 -1.50
C PHE A 200 3.37 -13.83 -0.44
N ASP A 201 3.07 -14.89 0.31
CA ASP A 201 4.04 -15.66 1.08
C ASP A 201 4.09 -17.12 0.57
N GLY A 202 5.00 -17.40 -0.35
CA GLY A 202 5.02 -18.68 -1.08
C GLY A 202 3.74 -18.84 -1.92
N ASP A 203 2.95 -19.88 -1.65
CA ASP A 203 1.64 -20.12 -2.29
C ASP A 203 0.45 -19.52 -1.52
N THR A 204 0.71 -18.91 -0.37
CA THR A 204 -0.31 -18.21 0.41
C THR A 204 -0.42 -16.79 -0.09
N LEU A 205 -1.63 -16.33 -0.40
CA LEU A 205 -1.91 -14.92 -0.70
C LEU A 205 -2.56 -14.29 0.54
N PHE A 206 -2.01 -13.17 1.00
CA PHE A 206 -2.67 -12.30 1.96
C PHE A 206 -3.35 -11.14 1.22
N VAL A 207 -4.57 -10.78 1.64
CA VAL A 207 -5.34 -9.67 1.08
C VAL A 207 -5.97 -8.88 2.22
N GLY A 208 -5.84 -7.56 2.22
CA GLY A 208 -6.55 -6.65 3.12
C GLY A 208 -7.96 -6.38 2.60
N GLU A 209 -8.98 -6.77 3.37
CA GLU A 209 -10.34 -6.23 3.25
C GLU A 209 -10.40 -5.01 4.17
N GLU A 210 -10.55 -3.81 3.61
CA GLU A 210 -10.27 -2.52 4.25
C GLU A 210 -10.91 -2.41 5.64
N ASP A 211 -12.21 -2.69 5.73
CA ASP A 211 -13.02 -2.59 6.95
C ASP A 211 -13.01 -3.83 7.86
N ALA A 212 -12.45 -4.96 7.41
CA ALA A 212 -12.64 -6.25 8.08
C ALA A 212 -11.35 -6.91 8.56
N GLY A 213 -10.24 -6.73 7.84
CA GLY A 213 -8.94 -7.27 8.22
C GLY A 213 -8.22 -8.02 7.11
N ILE A 214 -7.17 -8.73 7.51
CA ILE A 214 -6.31 -9.51 6.61
C ILE A 214 -6.87 -10.91 6.43
N TRP A 215 -7.10 -11.29 5.18
CA TRP A 215 -7.44 -12.63 4.74
C TRP A 215 -6.20 -13.43 4.35
N GLU A 216 -6.21 -14.72 4.70
CA GLU A 216 -5.30 -15.74 4.16
C GLU A 216 -6.05 -16.56 3.12
N LEU A 217 -5.58 -16.55 1.87
CA LEU A 217 -6.11 -17.32 0.74
C LEU A 217 -5.09 -18.37 0.29
N LYS A 218 -5.54 -19.62 0.16
CA LYS A 218 -4.75 -20.73 -0.40
C LYS A 218 -5.48 -21.39 -1.56
N PRO A 219 -4.82 -21.64 -2.70
CA PRO A 219 -5.49 -22.19 -3.88
C PRO A 219 -6.11 -23.55 -3.60
N ASN A 220 -7.36 -23.73 -4.03
CA ASN A 220 -8.11 -24.98 -3.97
C ASN A 220 -8.88 -25.18 -5.29
N GLY A 221 -8.20 -25.77 -6.27
CA GLY A 221 -8.75 -25.95 -7.62
C GLY A 221 -8.90 -24.61 -8.36
N LYS A 222 -10.13 -24.24 -8.69
CA LYS A 222 -10.48 -22.97 -9.35
C LYS A 222 -10.91 -21.86 -8.38
N THR A 223 -10.83 -22.13 -7.08
CA THR A 223 -11.11 -21.16 -6.02
C THR A 223 -10.00 -21.19 -4.97
N ALA A 224 -10.25 -20.62 -3.79
CA ALA A 224 -9.35 -20.64 -2.65
C ALA A 224 -10.07 -21.11 -1.37
N THR A 225 -9.32 -21.73 -0.47
CA THR A 225 -9.69 -21.76 0.95
C THR A 225 -9.28 -20.42 1.55
N ALA A 226 -10.22 -19.70 2.13
CA ALA A 226 -10.00 -18.36 2.66
C ALA A 226 -10.47 -18.24 4.12
N ARG A 227 -9.75 -17.46 4.92
CA ARG A 227 -10.15 -17.09 6.29
C ARG A 227 -9.50 -15.77 6.70
N ILE A 228 -10.17 -15.00 7.55
CA ILE A 228 -9.54 -13.86 8.23
C ILE A 228 -8.51 -14.40 9.23
N VAL A 229 -7.29 -13.86 9.19
CA VAL A 229 -6.18 -14.20 10.08
C VAL A 229 -5.79 -13.06 11.03
N ALA A 230 -6.10 -11.81 10.65
CA ALA A 230 -5.97 -10.65 11.53
C ALA A 230 -7.15 -9.69 11.29
N PRO A 231 -8.20 -9.72 12.15
CA PRO A 231 -9.35 -8.84 11.98
C PRO A 231 -9.02 -7.38 12.34
N VAL A 232 -9.76 -6.44 11.76
CA VAL A 232 -9.87 -5.09 12.31
C VAL A 232 -10.53 -5.20 13.68
N ASP A 233 -9.77 -4.88 14.72
CA ASP A 233 -10.19 -4.99 16.12
C ASP A 233 -10.08 -3.67 16.87
N ASN A 234 -9.78 -2.59 16.14
CA ASN A 234 -9.54 -1.25 16.67
C ASN A 234 -8.41 -1.21 17.72
N GLN A 235 -7.48 -2.17 17.65
CA GLN A 235 -6.32 -2.30 18.52
C GLN A 235 -5.05 -2.55 17.71
N ARG A 236 -4.95 -3.73 17.08
CA ARG A 236 -3.80 -4.10 16.24
C ARG A 236 -3.95 -3.53 14.84
N LEU A 237 -5.18 -3.52 14.33
CA LEU A 237 -5.57 -2.94 13.06
C LEU A 237 -6.79 -2.04 13.30
N VAL A 238 -6.70 -0.82 12.77
CA VAL A 238 -7.78 0.15 12.66
C VAL A 238 -8.02 0.33 11.17
N ALA A 239 -9.28 0.19 10.74
CA ALA A 239 -9.65 0.35 9.33
C ALA A 239 -9.25 1.76 8.84
N ASP A 240 -8.73 1.91 7.63
CA ASP A 240 -8.66 0.86 6.60
C ASP A 240 -7.36 0.02 6.64
N VAL A 241 -7.48 -1.28 6.33
CA VAL A 241 -6.33 -2.18 6.12
C VAL A 241 -5.87 -2.08 4.67
N GLU A 242 -4.83 -1.28 4.46
CA GLU A 242 -4.32 -0.93 3.14
C GLU A 242 -3.16 -1.84 2.70
N GLY A 243 -2.05 -1.26 2.22
CA GLY A 243 -0.90 -1.98 1.71
C GLY A 243 -0.41 -3.09 2.65
N LEU A 244 -0.03 -4.22 2.05
CA LEU A 244 0.57 -5.36 2.73
C LEU A 244 1.96 -5.62 2.17
N ALA A 245 2.92 -5.93 3.05
CA ALA A 245 4.28 -6.26 2.64
C ALA A 245 4.84 -7.44 3.42
N THR A 246 5.87 -8.10 2.90
CA THR A 246 6.59 -9.16 3.61
C THR A 246 8.09 -8.92 3.62
N ILE A 247 8.74 -9.22 4.75
CA ILE A 247 10.18 -9.09 4.90
C ILE A 247 10.78 -10.25 5.72
N ASP A 248 11.95 -10.71 5.28
CA ASP A 248 12.80 -11.64 6.02
C ASP A 248 13.75 -10.87 6.95
N HIS A 249 13.78 -11.20 8.24
CA HIS A 249 14.77 -10.67 9.18
C HIS A 249 15.28 -11.78 10.08
N LYS A 250 16.61 -11.99 10.09
CA LYS A 250 17.29 -13.01 10.90
C LYS A 250 16.68 -14.42 10.78
N GLY A 251 16.20 -14.79 9.58
CA GLY A 251 15.58 -16.09 9.31
C GLY A 251 14.11 -16.22 9.73
N GLN A 252 13.50 -15.14 10.23
CA GLN A 252 12.07 -15.05 10.51
C GLN A 252 11.39 -14.14 9.48
N ARG A 253 10.25 -14.57 8.94
CA ARG A 253 9.43 -13.77 8.03
C ARG A 253 8.35 -13.00 8.78
N TYR A 254 8.11 -11.78 8.33
CA TYR A 254 7.09 -10.90 8.87
C TYR A 254 6.14 -10.46 7.78
N LEU A 255 4.86 -10.38 8.13
CA LEU A 255 3.81 -9.68 7.39
C LEU A 255 3.64 -8.30 8.03
N LEU A 256 3.65 -7.28 7.20
CA LEU A 256 3.37 -5.89 7.59
C LEU A 256 2.04 -5.48 6.96
N ALA A 257 1.30 -4.64 7.67
CA ALA A 257 0.06 -4.06 7.17
C ALA A 257 -0.01 -2.58 7.52
N SER A 258 -0.38 -1.74 6.55
CA SER A 258 -0.79 -0.37 6.82
C SER A 258 -2.15 -0.38 7.52
N SER A 259 -2.19 0.18 8.72
CA SER A 259 -3.40 0.44 9.50
C SER A 259 -3.68 1.93 9.34
N GLN A 260 -4.39 2.28 8.26
CA GLN A 260 -4.47 3.64 7.75
C GLN A 260 -5.18 4.56 8.75
N GLY A 261 -6.30 4.10 9.34
CA GLY A 261 -7.14 4.93 10.21
C GLY A 261 -6.51 5.38 11.52
N ASP A 262 -5.33 4.87 11.86
CA ASP A 262 -4.54 5.37 12.99
C ASP A 262 -3.05 5.59 12.69
N ASN A 263 -2.69 5.67 11.39
CA ASN A 263 -1.37 6.08 10.91
C ASN A 263 -0.22 5.21 11.43
N ALA A 264 -0.42 3.90 11.48
CA ALA A 264 0.56 2.97 12.00
C ALA A 264 0.63 1.66 11.21
N TYR A 265 1.65 0.85 11.49
CA TYR A 265 1.97 -0.35 10.72
C TYR A 265 2.01 -1.56 11.65
N ALA A 266 1.09 -2.50 11.48
CA ALA A 266 1.04 -3.71 12.26
C ALA A 266 2.01 -4.76 11.72
N VAL A 267 2.65 -5.52 12.62
CA VAL A 267 3.65 -6.53 12.26
C VAL A 267 3.26 -7.89 12.84
N PHE A 268 3.30 -8.92 12.00
CA PHE A 268 2.95 -10.29 12.35
C PHE A 268 4.05 -11.27 11.93
N ARG A 269 4.39 -12.25 12.77
CA ARG A 269 5.26 -13.37 12.38
C ARG A 269 4.53 -14.33 11.45
N LEU A 270 5.17 -14.69 10.35
CA LEU A 270 4.72 -15.74 9.44
C LEU A 270 5.34 -17.11 9.81
N PRO A 271 4.66 -18.24 9.56
CA PRO A 271 3.37 -18.37 8.87
C PRO A 271 2.15 -18.33 9.81
N SER A 272 2.31 -18.19 11.13
CA SER A 272 1.20 -18.23 12.09
C SER A 272 0.35 -16.96 12.13
N VAL A 273 0.81 -15.87 11.51
CA VAL A 273 0.22 -14.52 11.59
C VAL A 273 0.12 -14.05 13.05
N GLU A 274 1.16 -14.35 13.84
CA GLU A 274 1.23 -13.97 15.24
C GLU A 274 1.62 -12.50 15.36
N TYR A 275 0.77 -11.66 15.97
CA TYR A 275 1.07 -10.24 16.18
C TYR A 275 2.30 -10.05 17.08
N VAL A 276 3.26 -9.24 16.64
CA VAL A 276 4.51 -8.98 17.37
C VAL A 276 4.72 -7.53 17.77
N GLY A 277 3.82 -6.65 17.35
CA GLY A 277 3.89 -5.23 17.66
C GLY A 277 3.49 -4.39 16.45
N ARG A 278 3.64 -3.08 16.62
CA ARG A 278 3.34 -2.10 15.58
C ARG A 278 4.22 -0.87 15.76
N PHE A 279 4.46 -0.16 14.66
CA PHE A 279 5.28 1.04 14.65
C PHE A 279 4.58 2.17 13.88
N ALA A 280 5.05 3.40 14.06
CA ALA A 280 4.63 4.57 13.30
C ALA A 280 5.88 5.35 12.85
N VAL A 281 5.81 5.97 11.67
CA VAL A 281 6.86 6.87 11.19
C VAL A 281 6.56 8.27 11.73
N ALA A 282 7.20 8.60 12.84
CA ALA A 282 7.08 9.89 13.50
C ALA A 282 7.80 10.99 12.72
N ALA A 283 7.41 12.24 13.03
CA ALA A 283 8.06 13.42 12.48
C ALA A 283 9.56 13.43 12.78
N GLY A 284 10.37 13.30 11.73
CA GLY A 284 11.83 13.44 11.76
C GLY A 284 12.31 14.52 10.79
N ALA A 285 13.48 14.31 10.20
CA ALA A 285 14.03 15.21 9.18
C ALA A 285 13.20 15.28 7.89
N PHE A 286 12.41 14.23 7.62
CA PHE A 286 11.62 14.06 6.39
C PHE A 286 10.11 14.05 6.65
N GLY A 287 9.66 14.62 7.77
CA GLY A 287 8.26 14.55 8.17
C GLY A 287 7.87 13.20 8.78
N ALA A 288 6.57 13.02 8.98
CA ALA A 288 5.93 11.78 9.42
C ALA A 288 5.30 11.07 8.21
N THR A 289 4.60 9.97 8.44
CA THR A 289 3.57 9.47 7.51
C THR A 289 2.19 9.57 8.14
N SER A 290 1.19 9.81 7.31
CA SER A 290 -0.23 9.64 7.65
C SER A 290 -1.03 9.24 6.42
N GLU A 291 -2.19 8.62 6.65
CA GLU A 291 -3.13 8.16 5.62
C GLU A 291 -2.41 7.26 4.58
N THR A 292 -1.53 6.37 5.06
CA THR A 292 -0.71 5.53 4.17
C THR A 292 -1.58 4.49 3.45
N ASP A 293 -1.65 4.59 2.12
CA ASP A 293 -2.15 3.53 1.23
C ASP A 293 -1.11 2.38 1.13
N GLY A 294 -0.22 2.42 0.15
CA GLY A 294 0.73 1.37 -0.17
C GLY A 294 2.01 1.36 0.67
N ILE A 295 2.53 0.14 0.90
CA ILE A 295 3.79 -0.13 1.60
C ILE A 295 4.57 -1.23 0.87
N GLU A 296 5.90 -1.18 0.98
CA GLU A 296 6.78 -2.24 0.49
C GLU A 296 7.93 -2.45 1.48
N ALA A 297 8.42 -3.68 1.61
CA ALA A 297 9.52 -4.01 2.49
C ALA A 297 10.44 -5.02 1.84
N VAL A 298 11.74 -4.74 1.84
CA VAL A 298 12.73 -5.69 1.34
C VAL A 298 13.97 -5.73 2.20
N ALA A 299 14.39 -6.94 2.53
CA ALA A 299 15.64 -7.20 3.21
C ALA A 299 16.80 -7.16 2.22
N GLY A 300 17.95 -6.67 2.66
CA GLY A 300 19.15 -6.58 1.83
C GLY A 300 20.07 -5.46 2.26
N ASN A 301 21.26 -5.39 1.66
CA ASN A 301 22.19 -4.30 1.90
C ASN A 301 22.21 -3.38 0.67
N PHE A 302 21.56 -2.23 0.79
CA PHE A 302 21.50 -1.22 -0.26
C PHE A 302 22.41 -0.03 0.05
N GLY A 303 23.61 -0.36 0.56
CA GLY A 303 24.64 0.60 0.95
C GLY A 303 24.47 1.11 2.38
N ALA A 304 25.34 2.07 2.75
CA ALA A 304 25.40 2.58 4.12
C ALA A 304 24.12 3.29 4.59
N ALA A 305 23.30 3.78 3.67
CA ALA A 305 22.00 4.37 3.99
C ALA A 305 20.97 3.32 4.46
N TYR A 306 21.04 2.11 3.91
CA TYR A 306 20.09 1.02 4.16
C TYR A 306 20.80 -0.33 4.26
N PRO A 307 21.55 -0.57 5.36
CA PRO A 307 22.46 -1.70 5.46
C PRO A 307 21.78 -3.06 5.68
N ASP A 308 20.52 -3.07 6.13
CA ASP A 308 19.76 -4.28 6.50
C ASP A 308 18.29 -4.23 6.02
N GLY A 309 18.05 -3.51 4.94
CA GLY A 309 16.74 -3.45 4.28
C GLY A 309 16.07 -2.09 4.37
N ILE A 310 15.00 -1.98 3.59
CA ILE A 310 14.22 -0.75 3.41
C ILE A 310 12.75 -1.10 3.61
N PHE A 311 12.06 -0.25 4.36
CA PHE A 311 10.61 -0.16 4.40
C PHE A 311 10.18 1.14 3.71
N LEU A 312 9.27 1.04 2.75
CA LEU A 312 8.64 2.17 2.07
C LEU A 312 7.21 2.30 2.56
N ALA A 313 6.79 3.54 2.76
CA ALA A 313 5.40 3.89 3.02
C ALA A 313 5.03 5.13 2.24
N GLN A 314 3.88 5.11 1.58
CA GLN A 314 3.25 6.31 1.06
C GLN A 314 2.94 7.29 2.22
N ASP A 315 3.05 8.59 1.94
CA ASP A 315 2.65 9.66 2.83
C ASP A 315 1.52 10.47 2.20
N GLY A 316 0.31 10.28 2.73
CA GLY A 316 -0.91 10.91 2.28
C GLY A 316 -0.98 12.42 2.60
N ASP A 317 -0.20 12.91 3.57
CA ASP A 317 -0.09 14.33 3.93
C ASP A 317 1.35 14.82 4.02
N ASN A 318 1.96 15.03 2.86
CA ASN A 318 3.30 15.63 2.74
C ASN A 318 3.25 17.17 2.65
N ALA A 319 2.34 17.84 3.35
CA ALA A 319 2.15 19.28 3.24
C ALA A 319 3.44 20.08 3.55
N PRO A 320 3.71 21.18 2.81
CA PRO A 320 2.86 21.79 1.78
C PRO A 320 3.06 21.21 0.36
N LYS A 321 3.86 20.14 0.22
CA LYS A 321 4.15 19.50 -1.06
C LYS A 321 3.05 18.50 -1.42
N ALA A 322 3.12 17.96 -2.64
CA ALA A 322 2.30 16.80 -3.01
C ALA A 322 2.78 15.55 -2.25
N GLN A 323 1.93 14.53 -2.20
CA GLN A 323 2.23 13.24 -1.58
C GLN A 323 3.51 12.62 -2.16
N ASN A 324 4.15 11.77 -1.35
CA ASN A 324 5.39 11.09 -1.72
C ASN A 324 5.52 9.77 -0.95
N PHE A 325 6.72 9.19 -0.94
CA PHE A 325 7.02 7.96 -0.21
C PHE A 325 8.18 8.21 0.77
N LYS A 326 8.04 7.75 2.01
CA LYS A 326 9.12 7.77 3.01
C LYS A 326 9.92 6.48 2.94
N LEU A 327 11.24 6.61 3.09
CA LEU A 327 12.18 5.50 3.15
C LEU A 327 12.63 5.34 4.60
N VAL A 328 12.35 4.19 5.21
CA VAL A 328 12.73 3.88 6.59
C VAL A 328 13.69 2.71 6.59
N ARG A 329 14.73 2.79 7.42
CA ARG A 329 15.65 1.66 7.58
C ARG A 329 14.98 0.53 8.34
N TRP A 330 15.06 -0.67 7.80
CA TRP A 330 14.48 -1.84 8.45
C TRP A 330 15.15 -2.16 9.79
N ASP A 331 16.48 -2.00 9.92
CA ASP A 331 17.17 -2.26 11.20
C ASP A 331 16.68 -1.39 12.36
N GLN A 332 16.26 -0.15 12.07
CA GLN A 332 15.67 0.74 13.08
C GLN A 332 14.27 0.27 13.50
N ILE A 333 13.45 -0.18 12.55
CA ILE A 333 12.13 -0.77 12.82
C ILE A 333 12.30 -2.05 13.65
N ALA A 334 13.15 -2.97 13.21
CA ALA A 334 13.42 -4.23 13.89
C ALA A 334 13.95 -3.99 15.31
N ALA A 335 14.89 -3.07 15.51
CA ALA A 335 15.41 -2.74 16.83
C ALA A 335 14.33 -2.13 17.75
N ALA A 336 13.48 -1.24 17.24
CA ALA A 336 12.41 -0.62 18.00
C ALA A 336 11.33 -1.64 18.44
N LEU A 337 11.08 -2.65 17.61
CA LEU A 337 10.14 -3.75 17.89
C LEU A 337 10.77 -4.92 18.65
N GLY A 338 12.10 -4.95 18.81
CA GLY A 338 12.82 -6.05 19.46
C GLY A 338 12.82 -7.35 18.65
N LEU A 339 12.93 -7.26 17.32
CA LEU A 339 12.96 -8.40 16.38
C LEU A 339 14.37 -9.02 16.20
#